data_AF-A0A136PXI3-F1
#
_entry.id   AF-A0A136PXI3-F1
#
_cell.length_a   1.000
_cell.length_b   1.000
_cell.length_c   1.000
_cell.angle_alpha   90.00
_cell.angle_beta   90.00
_cell.angle_gamma   90.00
#
_symmetry.space_group_name_H-M   'P 1'
#
loop_
_entity.id
_entity.type
_entity.pdbx_description
1 polymer ?
#
loop_
_entity_poly.entity_id
_entity_poly.type
_entity_poly.pdbx_seq_one_letter_code
_entity_poly.pdbx_strand_id
1 'polypeptide(L)'
;MGVALRDARRSVTSWCRRHTIGGDGTVAAVRRGHRQGEPGTLSRDQELELIDMLRGVHPDDFGLDEELWTRQSLATLVQRRFDLPLDHGTVGAYLRAWGLGPREPRERACGLCVGAVERWVRLEYPSITRAAQDHLAEVYWIGRVRLRGTMPAADVLSAVSSRGRVRFMITTPSVDPPLPRDFVLRLSGAEEHPVHLIVDGSWPRNEWPRRLPRRIALHPLPSCGRALAA
;
A
#
# COMPACT_ATOMS: atom_id res chain seq x y z
N MET A 1 -9.64 -44.66 -31.87
CA MET A 1 -9.61 -43.22 -31.53
C MET A 1 -9.37 -43.09 -30.03
N GLY A 2 -8.11 -42.87 -29.64
CA GLY A 2 -7.72 -42.69 -28.25
C GLY A 2 -7.54 -41.21 -27.95
N VAL A 3 -8.23 -40.71 -26.93
CA VAL A 3 -7.82 -39.50 -26.22
C VAL A 3 -7.13 -39.98 -24.96
N ALA A 4 -5.80 -39.86 -24.96
CA ALA A 4 -4.97 -40.21 -23.83
C ALA A 4 -5.13 -39.14 -22.75
N LEU A 5 -5.83 -39.47 -21.65
CA LEU A 5 -5.65 -38.80 -20.37
C LEU A 5 -4.26 -39.19 -19.84
N ARG A 6 -3.24 -38.43 -20.25
CA ARG A 6 -1.90 -38.55 -19.70
C ARG A 6 -1.76 -37.64 -18.48
N ASP A 7 -1.71 -38.34 -17.35
CA ASP A 7 -0.79 -38.12 -16.25
C ASP A 7 -1.24 -37.19 -15.10
N ALA A 8 -1.87 -37.81 -14.10
CA ALA A 8 -2.14 -37.26 -12.77
C ALA A 8 -0.89 -37.31 -11.85
N ARG A 9 0.31 -37.13 -12.42
CA ARG A 9 1.55 -36.82 -11.69
C ARG A 9 2.07 -35.42 -12.02
N ARG A 10 1.16 -34.48 -12.30
CA ARG A 10 1.41 -33.05 -12.07
C ARG A 10 1.37 -32.78 -10.58
N SER A 11 2.46 -33.20 -9.96
CA SER A 11 2.86 -32.91 -8.61
C SER A 11 2.49 -31.48 -8.22
N VAL A 12 1.93 -31.41 -7.02
CA VAL A 12 1.79 -30.32 -6.05
C VAL A 12 3.05 -29.42 -5.88
N THR A 13 4.07 -29.55 -6.75
CA THR A 13 5.35 -28.82 -6.73
C THR A 13 5.40 -27.60 -7.65
N SER A 14 4.31 -27.17 -8.29
CA SER A 14 4.27 -25.84 -8.95
C SER A 14 4.18 -24.67 -7.95
N TRP A 15 4.00 -24.97 -6.65
CA TRP A 15 3.95 -24.03 -5.51
C TRP A 15 5.34 -23.60 -4.98
N CYS A 16 6.36 -23.62 -5.83
CA CYS A 16 7.73 -23.25 -5.45
C CYS A 16 8.36 -22.11 -6.28
N ARG A 17 7.58 -21.11 -6.74
CA ARG A 17 8.17 -19.79 -7.10
C ARG A 17 8.17 -18.85 -5.90
N ARG A 18 9.19 -19.11 -5.09
CA ARG A 18 9.54 -18.54 -3.79
C ARG A 18 10.12 -17.10 -3.85
N HIS A 19 9.68 -16.20 -4.72
CA HIS A 19 10.46 -14.98 -5.08
C HIS A 19 9.67 -13.65 -5.09
N THR A 20 8.60 -13.52 -4.30
CA THR A 20 7.76 -12.33 -4.36
C THR A 20 7.51 -11.72 -2.98
N ILE A 21 7.76 -10.42 -2.87
CA ILE A 21 7.32 -9.60 -1.74
C ILE A 21 6.10 -8.78 -2.17
N GLY A 22 4.92 -9.10 -1.62
CA GLY A 22 3.68 -8.38 -1.98
C GLY A 22 2.36 -9.13 -1.70
N GLY A 23 1.27 -8.36 -1.62
CA GLY A 23 -0.08 -8.85 -1.25
C GLY A 23 -0.71 -9.85 -2.22
N ASP A 24 -0.47 -9.65 -3.52
CA ASP A 24 -1.04 -10.45 -4.62
C ASP A 24 -0.02 -11.40 -5.27
N GLY A 25 1.19 -11.54 -4.68
CA GLY A 25 2.24 -12.35 -5.29
C GLY A 25 2.83 -11.75 -6.58
N THR A 26 2.70 -10.43 -6.77
CA THR A 26 3.25 -9.65 -7.89
C THR A 26 4.73 -9.33 -7.67
N VAL A 27 5.58 -9.85 -8.56
CA VAL A 27 7.03 -9.60 -8.54
C VAL A 27 7.27 -8.10 -8.70
N ALA A 28 8.19 -7.51 -7.91
CA ALA A 28 8.65 -6.14 -8.15
C ALA A 28 9.11 -6.08 -9.58
N ALA A 29 8.41 -5.28 -10.39
CA ALA A 29 8.39 -5.43 -11.83
C ALA A 29 9.81 -5.30 -12.39
N VAL A 30 10.47 -6.45 -12.52
CA VAL A 30 11.61 -6.63 -13.39
C VAL A 30 11.05 -6.32 -14.77
N ARG A 31 11.42 -5.16 -15.34
CA ARG A 31 11.13 -4.83 -16.74
C ARG A 31 11.44 -6.09 -17.56
N ARG A 32 10.53 -6.54 -18.42
CA ARG A 32 10.79 -7.66 -19.35
C ARG A 32 12.16 -7.42 -20.00
N GLY A 33 13.16 -8.22 -19.64
CA GLY A 33 14.53 -8.10 -20.14
C GLY A 33 15.63 -7.96 -19.07
N HIS A 34 15.35 -7.40 -17.89
CA HIS A 34 16.33 -7.38 -16.79
C HIS A 34 16.28 -8.69 -16.00
N ARG A 35 17.41 -9.14 -15.45
CA ARG A 35 17.45 -10.24 -14.46
C ARG A 35 17.75 -9.64 -13.08
N GLN A 36 17.22 -10.24 -12.01
CA GLN A 36 17.64 -9.87 -10.65
C GLN A 36 19.17 -10.00 -10.57
N GLY A 37 19.86 -8.94 -10.14
CA GLY A 37 21.33 -8.87 -10.10
C GLY A 37 21.99 -8.16 -11.29
N GLU A 38 21.22 -7.60 -12.23
CA GLU A 38 21.78 -6.63 -13.19
C GLU A 38 21.96 -5.23 -12.56
N PRO A 39 22.93 -4.42 -13.03
CA PRO A 39 23.22 -3.10 -12.48
C PRO A 39 21.94 -2.24 -12.42
N GLY A 40 21.59 -1.73 -11.23
CA GLY A 40 20.44 -0.84 -11.04
C GLY A 40 19.17 -1.47 -10.46
N THR A 41 19.21 -2.72 -9.97
CA THR A 41 18.09 -3.35 -9.24
C THR A 41 18.52 -3.88 -7.88
N LEU A 42 17.65 -3.80 -6.87
CA LEU A 42 17.91 -4.42 -5.57
C LEU A 42 17.89 -5.94 -5.73
N SER A 43 18.88 -6.60 -5.13
CA SER A 43 18.82 -8.02 -4.86
C SER A 43 17.68 -8.32 -3.87
N ARG A 44 17.27 -9.57 -3.80
CA ARG A 44 16.25 -10.00 -2.82
C ARG A 44 16.66 -9.70 -1.39
N ASP A 45 17.92 -9.93 -1.04
CA ASP A 45 18.42 -9.72 0.32
C ASP A 45 18.44 -8.23 0.64
N GLN A 46 18.80 -7.38 -0.32
CA GLN A 46 18.71 -5.92 -0.18
C GLN A 46 17.25 -5.44 -0.04
N GLU A 47 16.31 -6.02 -0.78
CA GLU A 47 14.89 -5.68 -0.66
C GLU A 47 14.32 -6.10 0.72
N LEU A 48 14.69 -7.28 1.21
CA LEU A 48 14.30 -7.75 2.55
C LEU A 48 14.90 -6.90 3.65
N GLU A 49 16.19 -6.57 3.54
CA GLU A 49 16.87 -5.67 4.46
C GLU A 49 16.22 -4.28 4.46
N LEU A 50 15.89 -3.76 3.28
CA LEU A 50 15.19 -2.48 3.14
C LEU A 50 13.84 -2.50 3.86
N ILE A 51 13.04 -3.54 3.68
CA ILE A 51 11.74 -3.66 4.36
C ILE A 51 11.91 -3.72 5.87
N ASP A 52 12.95 -4.40 6.36
CA ASP A 52 13.21 -4.50 7.78
C ASP A 52 13.68 -3.16 8.37
N MET A 53 14.53 -2.41 7.65
CA MET A 53 14.92 -1.06 8.03
C MET A 53 13.73 -0.09 8.08
N LEU A 54 12.76 -0.22 7.19
CA LEU A 54 11.58 0.65 7.12
C LEU A 54 10.52 0.34 8.18
N ARG A 55 10.67 -0.77 8.91
CA ARG A 55 9.66 -1.29 9.81
C ARG A 55 9.55 -0.46 11.09
N GLY A 56 8.41 0.18 11.28
CA GLY A 56 8.09 0.92 12.51
C GLY A 56 8.85 2.24 12.66
N VAL A 57 9.48 2.72 11.60
CA VAL A 57 10.26 3.96 11.56
C VAL A 57 9.79 4.85 10.41
N HIS A 58 10.17 6.12 10.48
CA HIS A 58 9.76 7.17 9.58
C HIS A 58 10.98 7.82 8.90
N PRO A 59 10.82 8.61 7.82
CA PRO A 59 11.96 9.20 7.13
C PRO A 59 12.80 10.17 7.99
N ASP A 60 12.16 10.86 8.95
CA ASP A 60 12.80 11.74 9.93
C ASP A 60 13.86 11.01 10.78
N ASP A 61 13.63 9.73 11.11
CA ASP A 61 14.61 8.85 11.80
C ASP A 61 15.91 8.67 10.98
N PHE A 62 15.88 8.95 9.67
CA PHE A 62 17.02 8.88 8.75
C PHE A 62 17.50 10.27 8.28
N GLY A 63 17.03 11.35 8.93
CA GLY A 63 17.35 12.73 8.56
C GLY A 63 16.80 13.12 7.19
N LEU A 64 15.58 12.68 6.88
CA LEU A 64 14.82 13.08 5.69
C LEU A 64 13.60 13.90 6.13
N ASP A 65 13.26 14.94 5.36
CA ASP A 65 12.27 15.95 5.77
C ASP A 65 10.81 15.49 5.57
N GLU A 66 10.58 14.29 5.04
CA GLU A 66 9.22 13.79 4.78
C GLU A 66 8.59 13.11 5.99
N GLU A 67 7.31 13.42 6.25
CA GLU A 67 6.54 12.80 7.34
C GLU A 67 6.32 11.29 7.19
N LEU A 68 6.21 10.80 5.96
CA LEU A 68 5.96 9.40 5.62
C LEU A 68 6.86 9.00 4.47
N TRP A 69 7.12 7.70 4.33
CA TRP A 69 7.91 7.20 3.22
C TRP A 69 7.24 7.55 1.89
N THR A 70 8.02 8.12 0.98
CA THR A 70 7.63 8.51 -0.37
C THR A 70 8.51 7.76 -1.36
N ARG A 71 8.23 7.90 -2.67
CA ARG A 71 9.17 7.41 -3.70
C ARG A 71 10.54 8.09 -3.61
N GLN A 72 10.58 9.34 -3.16
CA GLN A 72 11.81 10.12 -3.08
C GLN A 72 12.63 9.69 -1.87
N SER A 73 12.08 9.73 -0.65
CA SER A 73 12.79 9.27 0.54
C SER A 73 13.24 7.81 0.45
N LEU A 74 12.44 6.94 -0.19
CA LEU A 74 12.86 5.56 -0.44
C LEU A 74 14.06 5.47 -1.41
N ALA A 75 14.07 6.25 -2.49
CA ALA A 75 15.22 6.30 -3.42
C ALA A 75 16.49 6.80 -2.72
N THR A 76 16.35 7.85 -1.91
CA THR A 76 17.45 8.42 -1.13
C THR A 76 17.99 7.41 -0.11
N LEU A 77 17.11 6.71 0.60
CA LEU A 77 17.52 5.66 1.55
C LEU A 77 18.27 4.53 0.84
N VAL A 78 17.77 4.06 -0.30
CA VAL A 78 18.41 3.00 -1.08
C VAL A 78 19.81 3.42 -1.57
N GLN A 79 19.95 4.64 -2.10
CA GLN A 79 21.25 5.18 -2.49
C GLN A 79 22.21 5.21 -1.29
N ARG A 80 21.77 5.74 -0.14
CA ARG A 80 22.63 5.85 1.05
C ARG A 80 23.04 4.49 1.61
N ARG A 81 22.13 3.51 1.60
CA ARG A 81 22.38 2.20 2.20
C ARG A 81 23.17 1.24 1.31
N PHE A 82 22.88 1.25 0.01
CA PHE A 82 23.35 0.22 -0.94
C PHE A 82 24.24 0.78 -2.06
N ASP A 83 24.52 2.08 -2.06
CA ASP A 83 25.23 2.80 -3.14
C ASP A 83 24.61 2.52 -4.53
N LEU A 84 23.28 2.40 -4.56
CA LEU A 84 22.53 1.99 -5.73
C LEU A 84 21.52 3.09 -6.13
N PRO A 85 21.79 3.89 -7.15
CA PRO A 85 20.86 4.93 -7.57
C PRO A 85 19.67 4.30 -8.28
N LEU A 86 18.49 4.40 -7.68
CA LEU A 86 17.24 3.95 -8.30
C LEU A 86 16.48 5.14 -8.90
N ASP A 87 16.06 5.01 -10.16
CA ASP A 87 15.14 5.97 -10.75
C ASP A 87 13.71 5.83 -10.19
N HIS A 88 12.91 6.90 -10.30
CA HIS A 88 11.54 6.92 -9.79
C HIS A 88 10.63 5.81 -10.36
N GLY A 89 10.87 5.36 -11.58
CA GLY A 89 10.14 4.27 -12.22
C GLY A 89 10.47 2.92 -11.59
N THR A 90 11.75 2.68 -11.30
CA THR A 90 12.23 1.49 -10.59
C THR A 90 11.71 1.45 -9.15
N VAL A 91 11.78 2.56 -8.41
CA VAL A 91 11.15 2.65 -7.08
C VAL A 91 9.63 2.43 -7.16
N GLY A 92 8.98 3.01 -8.18
CA GLY A 92 7.56 2.78 -8.43
C GLY A 92 7.22 1.31 -8.72
N ALA A 93 8.14 0.53 -9.30
CA ALA A 93 7.97 -0.90 -9.52
C ALA A 93 8.01 -1.71 -8.21
N TYR A 94 8.93 -1.39 -7.30
CA TYR A 94 8.96 -1.97 -5.94
C TYR A 94 7.68 -1.65 -5.17
N LEU A 95 7.26 -0.38 -5.14
CA LEU A 95 6.03 -0.01 -4.45
C LEU A 95 4.78 -0.70 -5.02
N ARG A 96 4.70 -0.90 -6.35
CA ARG A 96 3.62 -1.68 -6.95
C ARG A 96 3.67 -3.16 -6.53
N ALA A 97 4.86 -3.75 -6.42
CA ALA A 97 5.05 -5.11 -5.90
C ALA A 97 4.50 -5.25 -4.48
N TRP A 98 4.87 -4.30 -3.63
CA TRP A 98 4.47 -4.24 -2.23
C TRP A 98 2.97 -3.94 -2.07
N GLY A 99 2.23 -3.69 -3.16
CA GLY A 99 0.78 -3.48 -3.17
C GLY A 99 0.34 -2.01 -3.09
N LEU A 100 1.26 -1.05 -3.23
CA LEU A 100 0.97 0.40 -3.17
C LEU A 100 0.71 1.02 -4.55
N GLY A 101 0.33 0.20 -5.53
CA GLY A 101 -0.05 0.68 -6.85
C GLY A 101 -1.37 1.47 -6.81
N PRO A 102 -1.62 2.33 -7.82
CA PRO A 102 -2.97 2.81 -8.09
C PRO A 102 -3.92 1.61 -8.21
N ARG A 103 -5.06 1.68 -7.52
CA ARG A 103 -6.11 0.67 -7.56
C ARG A 103 -7.44 1.37 -7.82
N GLU A 104 -8.20 0.84 -8.75
CA GLU A 104 -9.56 1.29 -8.99
C GLU A 104 -10.43 1.03 -7.74
N PRO A 105 -11.48 1.82 -7.48
CA PRO A 105 -12.33 1.62 -6.32
C PRO A 105 -12.87 0.19 -6.20
N ARG A 106 -13.27 -0.44 -7.33
CA ARG A 106 -13.74 -1.83 -7.36
C ARG A 106 -12.70 -2.84 -6.89
N GLU A 107 -11.42 -2.59 -7.17
CA GLU A 107 -10.33 -3.50 -6.81
C GLU A 107 -10.05 -3.46 -5.31
N ARG A 108 -10.47 -2.38 -4.62
CA ARG A 108 -10.36 -2.21 -3.16
C ARG A 108 -11.53 -2.87 -2.41
N ALA A 109 -12.58 -3.27 -3.12
CA ALA A 109 -13.74 -3.92 -2.52
C ALA A 109 -13.51 -5.43 -2.36
N CYS A 110 -14.07 -6.03 -1.30
CA CYS A 110 -14.28 -7.48 -1.31
C CYS A 110 -15.28 -7.84 -2.43
N GLY A 111 -15.23 -9.09 -2.92
CA GLY A 111 -16.11 -9.54 -4.01
C GLY A 111 -17.61 -9.30 -3.76
N LEU A 112 -18.05 -9.37 -2.50
CA LEU A 112 -19.43 -9.11 -2.10
C LEU A 112 -19.83 -7.62 -2.11
N CYS A 113 -18.86 -6.70 -2.12
CA CYS A 113 -19.12 -5.26 -2.00
C CYS A 113 -18.86 -4.45 -3.27
N VAL A 114 -18.45 -5.08 -4.36
CA VAL A 114 -18.18 -4.37 -5.63
C VAL A 114 -19.34 -3.46 -6.02
N GLY A 115 -20.58 -3.97 -6.05
CA GLY A 115 -21.75 -3.17 -6.41
C GLY A 115 -22.07 -2.05 -5.40
N ALA A 116 -21.77 -2.23 -4.12
CA ALA A 116 -21.94 -1.18 -3.12
C ALA A 116 -20.90 -0.06 -3.31
N VAL A 117 -19.65 -0.43 -3.57
CA VAL A 117 -18.57 0.51 -3.87
C VAL A 117 -18.85 1.27 -5.17
N GLU A 118 -19.32 0.61 -6.22
CA GLU A 118 -19.69 1.28 -7.48
C GLU A 118 -20.81 2.30 -7.30
N ARG A 119 -21.84 1.99 -6.49
CA ARG A 119 -22.88 2.98 -6.14
C ARG A 119 -22.30 4.13 -5.34
N TRP A 120 -21.48 3.85 -4.34
CA TRP A 120 -20.81 4.86 -3.51
C TRP A 120 -19.94 5.81 -4.34
N VAL A 121 -19.18 5.29 -5.31
CA VAL A 121 -18.37 6.10 -6.23
C VAL A 121 -19.24 7.03 -7.08
N ARG A 122 -20.45 6.61 -7.48
CA ARG A 122 -21.36 7.46 -8.26
C ARG A 122 -22.08 8.51 -7.41
N LEU A 123 -22.44 8.18 -6.18
CA LEU A 123 -23.38 8.97 -5.38
C LEU A 123 -22.70 9.80 -4.27
N GLU A 124 -21.65 9.28 -3.65
CA GLU A 124 -21.00 9.89 -2.47
C GLU A 124 -19.62 10.46 -2.78
N TYR A 125 -18.79 9.75 -3.55
CA TYR A 125 -17.44 10.22 -3.87
C TYR A 125 -17.38 11.65 -4.47
N PRO A 126 -18.30 12.08 -5.36
CA PRO A 126 -18.27 13.43 -5.90
C PRO A 126 -18.43 14.54 -4.84
N SER A 127 -19.20 14.31 -3.77
CA SER A 127 -19.38 15.30 -2.71
C SER A 127 -18.11 15.41 -1.85
N ILE A 128 -17.43 14.28 -1.60
CA ILE A 128 -16.13 14.25 -0.93
C ILE A 128 -15.09 15.03 -1.73
N THR A 129 -15.02 14.80 -3.05
CA THR A 129 -14.07 15.52 -3.91
C THR A 129 -14.36 17.01 -3.99
N ARG A 130 -15.64 17.41 -3.99
CA ARG A 130 -16.04 18.82 -3.96
C ARG A 130 -15.64 19.49 -2.66
N ALA A 131 -15.96 18.88 -1.52
CA ALA A 131 -15.55 19.39 -0.22
C ALA A 131 -14.02 19.50 -0.10
N ALA A 132 -13.29 18.52 -0.64
CA ALA A 132 -11.83 18.59 -0.67
C ALA A 132 -11.32 19.75 -1.54
N GLN A 133 -11.95 20.01 -2.69
CA GLN A 133 -11.61 21.17 -3.53
C GLN A 133 -11.89 22.50 -2.81
N ASP A 134 -13.06 22.63 -2.19
CA ASP A 134 -13.49 23.84 -1.47
C ASP A 134 -12.55 24.18 -0.30
N HIS A 135 -11.95 23.16 0.33
CA HIS A 135 -11.02 23.31 1.44
C HIS A 135 -9.54 23.20 1.03
N LEU A 136 -9.22 23.19 -0.27
CA LEU A 136 -7.87 22.97 -0.80
C LEU A 136 -7.18 21.73 -0.20
N ALA A 137 -7.96 20.71 0.10
CA ALA A 137 -7.54 19.48 0.75
C ALA A 137 -7.08 18.42 -0.26
N GLU A 138 -6.10 17.61 0.15
CA GLU A 138 -5.71 16.42 -0.62
C GLU A 138 -6.61 15.23 -0.31
N VAL A 139 -6.98 14.47 -1.34
CA VAL A 139 -7.75 13.21 -1.18
C VAL A 139 -6.80 12.03 -1.30
N TYR A 140 -6.78 11.17 -0.28
CA TYR A 140 -6.01 9.93 -0.26
C TYR A 140 -6.92 8.71 -0.15
N TRP A 141 -6.61 7.69 -0.93
CA TRP A 141 -7.14 6.35 -0.74
C TRP A 141 -6.18 5.57 0.17
N ILE A 142 -6.64 5.16 1.33
CA ILE A 142 -5.82 4.43 2.30
C ILE A 142 -6.20 2.95 2.35
N GLY A 143 -5.18 2.11 2.53
CA GLY A 143 -5.36 0.66 2.58
C GLY A 143 -4.16 -0.06 3.19
N ARG A 144 -4.38 -1.31 3.60
CA ARG A 144 -3.37 -2.19 4.19
C ARG A 144 -3.12 -3.39 3.29
N VAL A 145 -1.84 -3.71 3.09
CA VAL A 145 -1.42 -4.91 2.37
C VAL A 145 -0.43 -5.68 3.23
N ARG A 146 -0.67 -6.98 3.41
CA ARG A 146 0.31 -7.86 4.04
C ARG A 146 1.38 -8.26 3.03
N LEU A 147 2.64 -7.98 3.34
CA LEU A 147 3.76 -8.47 2.57
C LEU A 147 3.91 -9.97 2.79
N ARG A 148 3.88 -10.72 1.69
CA ARG A 148 4.25 -12.14 1.66
C ARG A 148 5.75 -12.26 1.47
N GLY A 149 6.36 -13.34 1.94
CA GLY A 149 7.78 -13.62 1.66
C GLY A 149 8.81 -12.79 2.44
N THR A 150 8.37 -11.97 3.41
CA THR A 150 9.23 -11.31 4.40
C THR A 150 9.21 -12.11 5.71
N MET A 151 10.37 -12.25 6.35
CA MET A 151 10.49 -12.89 7.66
C MET A 151 11.35 -11.97 8.56
N PRO A 152 10.79 -11.36 9.62
CA PRO A 152 9.39 -11.50 10.06
C PRO A 152 8.38 -10.90 9.06
N ALA A 153 7.13 -11.36 9.14
CA ALA A 153 6.04 -10.85 8.31
C ALA A 153 5.90 -9.32 8.48
N ALA A 154 5.44 -8.60 7.47
CA ALA A 154 5.30 -7.13 7.48
C ALA A 154 3.95 -6.72 6.87
N ASP A 155 3.34 -5.66 7.39
CA ASP A 155 2.18 -5.01 6.78
C ASP A 155 2.62 -3.64 6.23
N VAL A 156 2.17 -3.30 5.03
CA VAL A 156 2.31 -1.95 4.47
C VAL A 156 0.99 -1.23 4.55
N LEU A 157 1.03 -0.04 5.13
CA LEU A 157 -0.05 0.92 5.08
C LEU A 157 0.27 1.94 4.01
N SER A 158 -0.66 2.16 3.11
CA SER A 158 -0.48 3.06 1.96
C SER A 158 -1.56 4.12 1.93
N ALA A 159 -1.19 5.30 1.45
CA ALA A 159 -2.07 6.40 1.11
C ALA A 159 -1.71 6.87 -0.30
N VAL A 160 -2.64 6.69 -1.23
CA VAL A 160 -2.44 7.02 -2.66
C VAL A 160 -3.38 8.16 -3.03
N SER A 161 -2.83 9.29 -3.45
CA SER A 161 -3.62 10.43 -3.91
C SER A 161 -4.16 10.22 -5.33
N SER A 162 -5.17 11.00 -5.71
CA SER A 162 -5.66 11.09 -7.09
C SER A 162 -4.58 11.54 -8.09
N ARG A 163 -3.55 12.24 -7.63
CA ARG A 163 -2.38 12.69 -8.42
C ARG A 163 -1.26 11.64 -8.48
N GLY A 164 -1.47 10.44 -7.93
CA GLY A 164 -0.49 9.35 -7.95
C GLY A 164 0.68 9.50 -6.98
N ARG A 165 0.63 10.49 -6.07
CA ARG A 165 1.54 10.56 -4.90
C ARG A 165 1.22 9.40 -3.96
N VAL A 166 2.26 8.69 -3.53
CA VAL A 166 2.18 7.57 -2.59
C VAL A 166 2.91 7.97 -1.32
N ARG A 167 2.23 7.84 -0.18
CA ARG A 167 2.82 7.89 1.16
C ARG A 167 2.57 6.57 1.85
N PHE A 168 3.53 6.05 2.59
CA PHE A 168 3.39 4.74 3.22
C PHE A 168 4.21 4.60 4.50
N MET A 169 3.88 3.55 5.25
CA MET A 169 4.72 3.04 6.33
C MET A 169 4.68 1.52 6.33
N ILE A 170 5.74 0.91 6.86
CA ILE A 170 5.80 -0.53 7.09
C ILE A 170 5.68 -0.79 8.58
N THR A 171 4.84 -1.73 8.97
CA THR A 171 4.60 -2.08 10.38
C THR A 171 4.78 -3.58 10.58
N THR A 172 5.14 -3.96 11.80
CA THR A 172 5.02 -5.35 12.24
C THR A 172 3.54 -5.74 12.27
N PRO A 173 3.16 -6.87 11.66
CA PRO A 173 1.78 -7.30 11.61
C PRO A 173 1.30 -7.66 13.01
N SER A 174 0.10 -7.21 13.33
CA SER A 174 -0.68 -7.67 14.48
C SER A 174 -1.90 -8.45 14.00
N VAL A 175 -2.58 -9.11 14.93
CA VAL A 175 -3.95 -9.58 14.72
C VAL A 175 -4.86 -8.34 14.82
N ASP A 176 -5.61 -8.06 13.75
CA ASP A 176 -6.53 -6.92 13.62
C ASP A 176 -6.00 -5.57 14.13
N PRO A 177 -4.86 -5.06 13.61
CA PRO A 177 -4.32 -3.80 14.09
C PRO A 177 -5.23 -2.65 13.70
N PRO A 178 -5.49 -1.70 14.63
CA PRO A 178 -6.29 -0.54 14.33
C PRO A 178 -5.61 0.36 13.29
N LEU A 179 -6.36 1.29 12.70
CA LEU A 179 -5.78 2.28 11.80
C LEU A 179 -4.83 3.17 12.62
N PRO A 180 -3.51 3.15 12.36
CA PRO A 180 -2.56 3.88 13.18
C PRO A 180 -2.84 5.37 13.15
N ARG A 181 -3.06 5.95 14.33
CA ARG A 181 -3.34 7.38 14.46
C ARG A 181 -2.19 8.23 13.92
N ASP A 182 -0.96 7.81 14.17
CA ASP A 182 0.23 8.53 13.72
C ASP A 182 0.31 8.60 12.19
N PHE A 183 0.07 7.49 11.49
CA PHE A 183 -0.02 7.46 10.01
C PHE A 183 -1.02 8.50 9.48
N VAL A 184 -2.20 8.55 10.09
CA VAL A 184 -3.27 9.48 9.70
C VAL A 184 -2.86 10.93 9.94
N LEU A 185 -2.22 11.24 11.07
CA LEU A 185 -1.78 12.61 11.39
C LEU A 185 -0.68 13.09 10.46
N ARG A 186 0.33 12.24 10.20
CA ARG A 186 1.47 12.53 9.33
C ARG A 186 1.08 12.80 7.88
N LEU A 187 -0.08 12.32 7.42
CA LEU A 187 -0.60 12.66 6.09
C LEU A 187 -0.92 14.16 5.92
N SER A 188 -1.16 14.87 7.02
CA SER A 188 -1.42 16.31 7.02
C SER A 188 -0.13 17.14 6.84
N GLY A 189 1.05 16.56 7.03
CA GLY A 189 2.31 17.32 6.96
C GLY A 189 2.56 18.20 8.20
N ALA A 190 3.80 18.66 8.36
CA ALA A 190 4.16 19.74 9.29
C ALA A 190 3.34 21.02 9.08
N GLU A 191 2.94 21.29 7.83
CA GLU A 191 2.10 22.45 7.47
C GLU A 191 0.60 22.26 7.77
N GLU A 192 0.20 21.13 8.38
CA GLU A 192 -1.18 20.84 8.76
C GLU A 192 -2.20 21.01 7.62
N HIS A 193 -1.84 20.58 6.42
CA HIS A 193 -2.72 20.61 5.27
C HIS A 193 -4.00 19.77 5.51
N PRO A 194 -5.17 20.25 5.09
CA PRO A 194 -6.39 19.47 5.19
C PRO A 194 -6.34 18.26 4.26
N VAL A 195 -6.85 17.12 4.73
CA VAL A 195 -6.85 15.85 4.02
C VAL A 195 -8.17 15.10 4.18
N HIS A 196 -8.64 14.53 3.09
CA HIS A 196 -9.76 13.59 3.06
C HIS A 196 -9.22 12.20 2.82
N LEU A 197 -9.46 11.27 3.74
CA LEU A 197 -8.96 9.89 3.66
C LEU A 197 -10.12 8.93 3.38
N ILE A 198 -10.06 8.24 2.26
CA ILE A 198 -11.00 7.18 1.90
C ILE A 198 -10.40 5.85 2.37
N VAL A 199 -10.99 5.28 3.42
CA VAL A 199 -10.51 4.08 4.10
C VAL A 199 -11.15 2.84 3.47
N ASP A 200 -10.33 1.94 2.93
CA ASP A 200 -10.82 0.68 2.40
C ASP A 200 -11.29 -0.31 3.50
N GLY A 201 -11.71 -1.51 3.11
CA GLY A 201 -12.21 -2.54 4.03
C GLY A 201 -11.18 -3.12 5.00
N SER A 202 -9.92 -2.64 5.00
CA SER A 202 -8.87 -3.12 5.91
C SER A 202 -9.19 -2.85 7.37
N TRP A 203 -9.87 -1.72 7.66
CA TRP A 203 -10.23 -1.30 9.01
C TRP A 203 -11.73 -1.00 9.14
N PRO A 204 -12.39 -1.49 10.19
CA PRO A 204 -13.73 -1.09 10.55
C PRO A 204 -13.73 0.32 11.13
N ARG A 205 -14.90 0.97 11.10
CA ARG A 205 -15.08 2.26 11.74
C ARG A 205 -14.72 2.27 13.24
N ASN A 206 -14.93 1.17 13.98
CA ASN A 206 -14.63 1.13 15.41
C ASN A 206 -13.13 1.03 15.75
N GLU A 207 -12.27 0.68 14.79
CA GLU A 207 -10.81 0.70 14.94
C GLU A 207 -10.18 2.00 14.37
N TRP A 208 -11.00 2.97 13.97
CA TRP A 208 -10.49 4.27 13.52
C TRP A 208 -10.14 5.16 14.73
N PRO A 209 -9.17 6.07 14.59
CA PRO A 209 -8.86 7.05 15.63
C PRO A 209 -10.09 7.91 15.97
N ARG A 210 -10.55 7.88 17.23
CA ARG A 210 -11.76 8.60 17.68
C ARG A 210 -11.64 10.13 17.67
N ARG A 211 -10.41 10.66 17.83
CA ARG A 211 -10.13 12.10 17.95
C ARG A 211 -9.05 12.51 16.96
N LEU A 212 -9.51 13.06 15.84
CA LEU A 212 -8.68 13.65 14.79
C LEU A 212 -8.92 15.16 14.71
N PRO A 213 -7.88 15.94 14.37
CA PRO A 213 -8.05 17.36 14.06
C PRO A 213 -9.07 17.57 12.93
N ARG A 214 -9.81 18.68 12.95
CA ARG A 214 -10.88 18.98 11.98
C ARG A 214 -10.43 18.97 10.51
N ARG A 215 -9.14 19.20 10.27
CA ARG A 215 -8.50 19.17 8.95
C ARG A 215 -8.44 17.75 8.35
N ILE A 216 -8.65 16.71 9.14
CA ILE A 216 -8.62 15.31 8.70
C ILE A 216 -10.03 14.75 8.70
N ALA A 217 -10.56 14.47 7.51
CA ALA A 217 -11.86 13.84 7.32
C ALA A 217 -11.70 12.38 6.88
N LEU A 218 -12.25 11.43 7.64
CA LEU A 218 -12.25 10.02 7.28
C LEU A 218 -13.58 9.62 6.62
N HIS A 219 -13.51 8.95 5.47
CA HIS A 219 -14.64 8.48 4.67
C HIS A 219 -14.52 6.98 4.46
N PRO A 220 -15.54 6.16 4.74
CA PRO A 220 -15.43 4.71 4.60
C PRO A 220 -15.81 4.28 3.20
N LEU A 221 -15.00 3.39 2.64
CA LEU A 221 -15.42 2.60 1.49
C LEU A 221 -16.37 1.48 1.96
N PRO A 222 -17.49 1.23 1.27
CA PRO A 222 -18.37 0.11 1.58
C PRO A 222 -17.64 -1.25 1.60
N SER A 223 -17.83 -2.07 2.64
CA SER A 223 -17.18 -3.38 2.78
C SER A 223 -18.02 -4.41 3.57
N CYS A 224 -17.86 -5.71 3.25
CA CYS A 224 -18.79 -6.79 3.60
C CYS A 224 -18.60 -7.39 5.00
N GLY A 225 -17.57 -6.97 5.75
CA GLY A 225 -17.23 -7.58 7.03
C GLY A 225 -17.60 -6.77 8.28
N ARG A 226 -18.09 -5.53 8.12
CA ARG A 226 -18.08 -4.54 9.22
C ARG A 226 -19.32 -3.64 9.21
N ALA A 227 -20.47 -4.23 8.91
CA ALA A 227 -21.80 -3.61 8.93
C ALA A 227 -22.53 -3.74 10.30
N LEU A 228 -21.86 -4.22 11.35
CA LEU A 228 -22.46 -4.55 12.66
C LEU A 228 -22.09 -3.61 13.82
N ALA A 229 -21.77 -2.35 13.54
CA ALA A 229 -21.72 -1.34 14.59
C ALA A 229 -22.38 -0.06 14.08
N ALA A 230 -23.72 -0.11 14.00
CA ALA A 230 -24.56 1.07 14.03
C ALA A 230 -24.62 1.59 15.47
#